data_AF-L7QXZ7-F1
#
_entry.id   AF-L7QXZ7-F1
#
_cell.length_a   1.000
_cell.length_b   1.000
_cell.length_c   1.000
_cell.angle_alpha   90.00
_cell.angle_beta   90.00
_cell.angle_gamma   90.00
#
_symmetry.space_group_name_H-M   'P 1'
#
loop_
_entity.id
_entity.type
_entity.pdbx_description
1 polymer ?
#
loop_
_entity_poly.entity_id
_entity_poly.type
_entity_poly.pdbx_seq_one_letter_code
_entity_poly.pdbx_strand_id
1 'polypeptide(L)'
;GQFDPMVPDAECLKVVTEILDAIDIGPYVLKVNHRRLLDGMFEACGVPEDKFRTTCSTVDKLDKSPWEEVRTEMINEKGVSPEAADRIGEYVRLNGSTELADQLLKDEKLSKTKAAIEGLEGIKLLLDYCELFGIKDKILFDVSLARGL
;
A
#
# COMPACT_ATOMS: atom_id res chain seq x y z
N GLY A 1 -20.80 -15.50 -1.56
CA GLY A 1 -21.53 -15.27 -0.29
C GLY A 1 -21.08 -13.95 0.28
N GLN A 2 -21.78 -13.45 1.31
CA GLN A 2 -21.24 -12.38 2.14
C GLN A 2 -20.32 -13.03 3.17
N PHE A 3 -19.08 -12.57 3.25
CA PHE A 3 -18.06 -13.07 4.18
C PHE A 3 -17.63 -11.93 5.11
N ASP A 4 -17.02 -12.28 6.23
CA ASP A 4 -16.42 -11.29 7.11
C ASP A 4 -15.23 -10.60 6.40
N PRO A 5 -15.02 -9.30 6.66
CA PRO A 5 -13.97 -8.53 5.98
C PRO A 5 -12.59 -9.16 6.14
N MET A 6 -11.79 -9.13 5.07
CA MET A 6 -10.38 -9.57 5.02
C MET A 6 -10.13 -11.07 5.28
N VAL A 7 -11.13 -11.87 5.64
CA VAL A 7 -10.95 -13.32 5.86
C VAL A 7 -10.54 -14.04 4.57
N PRO A 8 -11.26 -13.89 3.43
CA PRO A 8 -10.86 -14.52 2.18
C PRO A 8 -9.54 -13.96 1.64
N ASP A 9 -9.27 -12.67 1.86
CA ASP A 9 -8.05 -12.00 1.46
C ASP A 9 -6.83 -12.60 2.17
N ALA A 10 -6.93 -12.82 3.49
CA ALA A 10 -5.89 -13.49 4.28
C ALA A 10 -5.70 -14.95 3.87
N GLU A 11 -6.78 -15.66 3.54
CA GLU A 11 -6.71 -17.04 3.02
C GLU A 11 -5.95 -17.10 1.69
N CYS A 12 -6.16 -16.13 0.79
CA CYS A 12 -5.41 -16.05 -0.46
C CYS A 12 -3.90 -15.93 -0.21
N LEU A 13 -3.49 -15.08 0.75
CA LEU A 13 -2.09 -14.96 1.14
C LEU A 13 -1.55 -16.27 1.71
N LYS A 14 -2.34 -16.96 2.55
CA LYS A 14 -1.96 -18.26 3.11
C LYS A 14 -1.72 -19.31 2.02
N VAL A 15 -2.62 -19.42 1.05
CA VAL A 15 -2.48 -20.35 -0.08
C VAL A 15 -1.22 -20.03 -0.89
N VAL A 16 -0.95 -18.75 -1.17
CA VAL A 16 0.26 -18.35 -1.89
C VAL A 16 1.52 -18.73 -1.10
N THR A 17 1.56 -18.44 0.21
CA THR A 17 2.65 -18.85 1.10
C THR A 17 2.89 -20.36 1.05
N GLU A 18 1.84 -21.17 1.18
CA GLU A 18 1.96 -22.64 1.14
C GLU A 18 2.50 -23.15 -0.20
N ILE A 19 2.07 -22.55 -1.31
CA ILE A 19 2.58 -22.91 -2.65
C ILE A 19 4.06 -22.56 -2.77
N LEU A 20 4.46 -21.34 -2.37
CA LEU A 20 5.86 -20.90 -2.49
C LEU A 20 6.79 -21.70 -1.57
N ASP A 21 6.33 -22.03 -0.35
CA ASP A 21 7.07 -22.89 0.58
C ASP A 21 7.22 -24.32 0.01
N ALA A 22 6.18 -24.86 -0.61
CA ALA A 22 6.22 -26.20 -1.21
C ALA A 22 7.16 -26.31 -2.43
N ILE A 23 7.34 -25.22 -3.18
CA ILE A 23 8.26 -25.17 -4.33
C ILE A 23 9.73 -25.02 -3.87
N ASP A 24 9.97 -24.56 -2.63
CA ASP A 24 11.30 -24.34 -2.05
C ASP A 24 12.18 -23.39 -2.90
N ILE A 25 11.64 -22.21 -3.21
CA ILE A 25 12.35 -21.18 -4.01
C ILE A 25 13.36 -20.34 -3.20
N GLY A 26 13.59 -20.68 -1.94
CA GLY A 26 14.35 -19.88 -0.99
C GLY A 26 13.54 -18.71 -0.38
N PRO A 27 14.22 -17.71 0.21
CA PRO A 27 13.55 -16.60 0.90
C PRO A 27 12.71 -15.73 -0.03
N TYR A 28 11.50 -15.40 0.39
CA TYR A 28 10.60 -14.49 -0.32
C TYR A 28 9.84 -13.59 0.66
N VAL A 29 9.23 -12.54 0.11
CA VAL A 29 8.35 -11.61 0.82
C VAL A 29 7.14 -11.32 -0.05
N LEU A 30 5.95 -11.37 0.55
CA LEU A 30 4.69 -10.95 -0.04
C LEU A 30 4.41 -9.51 0.38
N LYS A 31 4.50 -8.59 -0.56
CA LYS A 31 4.14 -7.19 -0.34
C LYS A 31 2.63 -7.03 -0.43
N VAL A 32 2.04 -6.34 0.53
CA VAL A 32 0.60 -6.04 0.57
C VAL A 32 0.37 -4.55 0.72
N ASN A 33 -0.73 -4.07 0.17
CA ASN A 33 -1.22 -2.71 0.29
C ASN A 33 -2.72 -2.69 -0.01
N HIS A 34 -3.39 -1.55 0.20
CA HIS A 34 -4.82 -1.41 0.00
C HIS A 34 -5.15 -0.22 -0.90
N ARG A 35 -5.95 -0.46 -1.94
CA ARG A 35 -6.31 0.57 -2.94
C ARG A 35 -6.86 1.84 -2.30
N ARG A 36 -7.77 1.71 -1.32
CA ARG A 36 -8.35 2.88 -0.65
C ARG A 36 -7.34 3.69 0.15
N LEU A 37 -6.26 3.07 0.63
CA LEU A 37 -5.18 3.79 1.26
C LEU A 37 -4.44 4.67 0.25
N LEU A 38 -4.15 4.15 -0.96
CA LEU A 38 -3.54 4.94 -2.03
C LEU A 38 -4.42 6.14 -2.42
N ASP A 39 -5.72 5.90 -2.63
CA ASP A 39 -6.68 6.94 -2.97
C ASP A 39 -6.71 8.02 -1.87
N GLY A 40 -6.83 7.59 -0.60
CA GLY A 40 -6.89 8.52 0.52
C GLY A 40 -5.58 9.26 0.79
N MET A 41 -4.43 8.62 0.53
CA MET A 41 -3.11 9.24 0.61
C MET A 41 -2.94 10.31 -0.47
N PHE A 42 -3.38 10.05 -1.70
CA PHE A 42 -3.32 11.04 -2.77
C PHE A 42 -4.23 12.24 -2.52
N GLU A 43 -5.44 12.00 -2.01
CA GLU A 43 -6.34 13.04 -1.54
C GLU A 43 -5.69 13.89 -0.44
N ALA A 44 -5.12 13.25 0.58
CA ALA A 44 -4.42 13.93 1.68
C ALA A 44 -3.19 14.71 1.21
N CYS A 45 -2.54 14.26 0.14
CA CYS A 45 -1.43 14.94 -0.50
C CYS A 45 -1.87 16.07 -1.45
N GLY A 46 -3.17 16.26 -1.70
CA GLY A 46 -3.70 17.31 -2.56
C GLY A 46 -3.60 16.99 -4.06
N VAL A 47 -3.53 15.71 -4.42
CA VAL A 47 -3.65 15.30 -5.82
C VAL A 47 -5.12 15.48 -6.25
N PRO A 48 -5.39 16.00 -7.45
CA PRO A 48 -6.74 16.00 -8.02
C PRO A 48 -7.24 14.57 -8.30
N GLU A 49 -8.52 14.29 -8.06
CA GLU A 49 -9.12 12.95 -8.24
C GLU A 49 -8.95 12.41 -9.67
N ASP A 50 -9.03 13.28 -10.69
CA ASP A 50 -8.82 12.95 -12.10
C ASP A 50 -7.39 12.48 -12.42
N LYS A 51 -6.44 12.73 -11.50
CA LYS A 51 -5.04 12.32 -11.59
C LYS A 51 -4.67 11.16 -10.69
N PHE A 52 -5.60 10.59 -9.91
CA PHE A 52 -5.28 9.48 -9.01
C PHE A 52 -4.72 8.27 -9.76
N ARG A 53 -5.40 7.87 -10.84
CA ARG A 53 -4.99 6.70 -11.61
C ARG A 53 -3.61 6.86 -12.25
N THR A 54 -3.34 8.02 -12.83
CA THR A 54 -2.04 8.31 -13.45
C THR A 54 -0.94 8.43 -12.40
N THR A 55 -1.22 9.01 -11.24
CA THR A 55 -0.29 9.09 -10.11
C THR A 55 0.03 7.70 -9.57
N CYS A 56 -0.97 6.83 -9.39
CA CYS A 56 -0.78 5.42 -9.01
C CYS A 56 0.15 4.70 -9.99
N SER A 57 -0.06 4.87 -11.29
CA SER A 57 0.77 4.23 -12.32
C SER A 57 2.23 4.67 -12.28
N THR A 58 2.50 5.90 -11.85
CA THR A 58 3.87 6.41 -11.68
C THR A 58 4.48 5.90 -10.37
N VAL A 59 3.71 5.85 -9.28
CA VAL A 59 4.15 5.29 -7.99
C VAL A 59 4.53 3.80 -8.10
N ASP A 60 3.81 3.01 -8.91
CA ASP A 60 4.13 1.59 -9.15
C ASP A 60 5.55 1.37 -9.69
N LYS A 61 6.12 2.37 -10.39
CA LYS A 61 7.48 2.30 -10.92
C LYS A 61 8.56 2.38 -9.86
N LEU A 62 8.24 2.66 -8.59
CA LEU A 62 9.21 2.63 -7.49
C LEU A 62 9.83 1.25 -7.25
N ASP A 63 9.23 0.20 -7.82
CA ASP A 63 9.84 -1.14 -7.83
C ASP A 63 11.12 -1.23 -8.68
N LYS A 64 11.30 -0.32 -9.64
CA LYS A 64 12.37 -0.36 -10.66
C LYS A 64 13.12 0.96 -10.83
N SER A 65 12.51 2.08 -10.46
CA SER A 65 13.06 3.43 -10.62
C SER A 65 13.26 4.11 -9.26
N PRO A 66 14.34 4.89 -9.10
CA PRO A 66 14.54 5.69 -7.91
C PRO A 66 13.45 6.76 -7.78
N TRP A 67 13.24 7.21 -6.53
CA TRP A 67 12.24 8.24 -6.23
C TRP A 67 12.38 9.51 -7.09
N GLU A 68 13.60 9.98 -7.35
CA GLU A 68 13.81 11.22 -8.10
C GLU A 68 13.23 11.15 -9.53
N GLU A 69 13.31 9.99 -10.17
CA GLU A 69 12.70 9.76 -11.49
C GLU A 69 11.16 9.75 -11.39
N VAL A 70 10.63 9.01 -10.41
CA VAL A 70 9.18 8.89 -10.17
C VAL A 70 8.58 10.26 -9.84
N ARG A 71 9.25 11.04 -9.00
CA ARG A 71 8.88 12.43 -8.66
C ARG A 71 8.87 13.31 -9.89
N THR A 72 9.93 13.25 -10.70
CA THR A 72 10.05 14.03 -11.94
C THR A 72 8.93 13.71 -12.92
N GLU A 73 8.58 12.43 -13.07
CA GLU A 73 7.48 11.98 -13.92
C GLU A 73 6.12 12.48 -13.39
N MET A 74 5.86 12.37 -12.09
CA MET A 74 4.61 12.87 -11.48
C MET A 74 4.39 14.36 -11.78
N ILE A 75 5.46 15.16 -11.70
CA ILE A 75 5.39 16.61 -11.91
C ILE A 75 5.25 16.92 -13.40
N ASN A 76 6.19 16.43 -14.22
CA ASN A 76 6.33 16.88 -15.60
C ASN A 76 5.33 16.23 -16.55
N GLU A 77 4.94 14.98 -16.31
CA GLU A 77 4.04 14.25 -17.21
C GLU A 77 2.61 14.17 -16.68
N LYS A 78 2.44 13.98 -15.37
CA LYS A 78 1.11 13.78 -14.78
C LYS A 78 0.51 15.10 -14.25
N GLY A 79 1.31 16.15 -14.18
CA GLY A 79 0.89 17.47 -13.72
C GLY A 79 0.51 17.50 -12.25
N VAL A 80 1.13 16.65 -11.42
CA VAL A 80 1.03 16.73 -9.96
C VAL A 80 1.91 17.89 -9.48
N SER A 81 1.41 18.70 -8.53
CA SER A 81 2.21 19.81 -7.99
C SER A 81 3.47 19.28 -7.27
N PRO A 82 4.62 19.97 -7.34
CA PRO A 82 5.84 19.56 -6.63
C PRO A 82 5.61 19.27 -5.15
N GLU A 83 4.80 20.09 -4.47
CA GLU A 83 4.50 19.94 -3.05
C GLU A 83 3.69 18.67 -2.77
N ALA A 84 2.78 18.29 -3.66
CA ALA A 84 2.03 17.05 -3.56
C ALA A 84 2.93 15.84 -3.83
N ALA A 85 3.80 15.92 -4.83
CA ALA A 85 4.77 14.88 -5.12
C ALA A 85 5.72 14.65 -3.92
N ASP A 86 6.23 15.72 -3.30
CA ASP A 86 7.07 15.62 -2.11
C ASP A 86 6.35 14.96 -0.93
N ARG A 87 5.10 15.34 -0.68
CA ARG A 87 4.27 14.70 0.35
C ARG A 87 4.01 13.22 0.07
N ILE A 88 3.74 12.84 -1.18
CA ILE A 88 3.62 11.42 -1.57
C ILE A 88 4.91 10.67 -1.24
N GLY A 89 6.06 11.28 -1.49
CA GLY A 89 7.39 10.73 -1.21
C GLY A 89 7.62 10.39 0.24
N GLU A 90 7.04 11.13 1.17
CA GLU A 90 7.10 10.86 2.62
C GLU A 90 6.43 9.53 2.96
N TYR A 91 5.33 9.18 2.27
CA TYR A 91 4.55 7.98 2.54
C TYR A 91 5.01 6.75 1.76
N VAL A 92 5.24 6.87 0.45
CA VAL A 92 5.53 5.70 -0.41
C VAL A 92 6.88 5.06 -0.12
N ARG A 93 7.74 5.70 0.67
CA ARG A 93 9.01 5.11 1.13
C ARG A 93 8.84 4.27 2.40
N LEU A 94 7.65 4.27 3.00
CA LEU A 94 7.35 3.54 4.22
C LEU A 94 6.94 2.11 3.88
N ASN A 95 7.52 1.17 4.61
CA ASN A 95 7.10 -0.21 4.66
C ASN A 95 7.33 -0.76 6.07
N GLY A 96 6.62 -1.82 6.42
CA GLY A 96 6.68 -2.42 7.75
C GLY A 96 5.57 -3.42 7.99
N SER A 97 5.11 -3.46 9.24
CA SER A 97 4.10 -4.38 9.77
C SER A 97 2.94 -3.60 10.41
N THR A 98 2.20 -4.23 11.31
CA THR A 98 1.02 -3.66 11.99
C THR A 98 1.32 -2.32 12.67
N GLU A 99 2.54 -2.14 13.18
CA GLU A 99 2.99 -0.91 13.82
C GLU A 99 3.00 0.29 12.85
N LEU A 100 3.33 0.06 11.57
CA LEU A 100 3.26 1.10 10.55
C LEU A 100 1.80 1.49 10.29
N ALA A 101 0.88 0.52 10.22
CA ALA A 101 -0.54 0.82 10.07
C ALA A 101 -1.07 1.65 11.25
N ASP A 102 -0.68 1.32 12.49
CA ASP A 102 -1.02 2.06 13.69
C ASP A 102 -0.43 3.47 13.72
N GLN A 103 0.79 3.65 13.20
CA GLN A 103 1.41 4.95 13.06
C GLN A 103 0.65 5.80 12.03
N LEU A 104 0.34 5.24 10.86
CA LEU A 104 -0.36 5.95 9.78
C LEU A 104 -1.81 6.29 10.14
N LEU A 105 -2.48 5.49 10.98
CA LEU A 105 -3.80 5.82 11.53
C LEU A 105 -3.80 7.07 12.42
N LYS A 106 -2.65 7.39 13.02
CA LYS A 106 -2.45 8.59 13.85
C LYS A 106 -1.91 9.78 13.09
N ASP A 107 -1.58 9.63 11.81
CA ASP A 107 -1.10 10.71 10.96
C ASP A 107 -2.19 11.76 10.76
N GLU A 108 -1.89 13.03 11.02
CA GLU A 108 -2.88 14.12 10.99
C GLU A 108 -3.50 14.39 9.62
N LYS A 109 -2.86 13.97 8.53
CA LYS A 109 -3.36 14.14 7.17
C LYS A 109 -4.21 12.93 6.80
N LEU A 110 -3.69 11.72 6.99
CA LEU A 110 -4.40 10.47 6.63
C LEU A 110 -5.64 10.23 7.51
N SER A 111 -5.59 10.57 8.79
CA SER A 111 -6.74 10.44 9.72
C SER A 111 -7.90 11.38 9.42
N LYS A 112 -7.74 12.32 8.48
CA LYS A 112 -8.83 13.18 7.99
C LYS A 112 -9.48 12.64 6.73
N THR A 113 -8.87 11.63 6.11
CA THR A 113 -9.36 11.05 4.86
C THR A 113 -10.04 9.71 5.12
N LYS A 114 -11.35 9.65 4.88
CA LYS A 114 -12.14 8.44 5.11
C LYS A 114 -11.59 7.22 4.38
N ALA A 115 -11.19 7.37 3.11
CA ALA A 115 -10.62 6.29 2.31
C ALA A 115 -9.30 5.75 2.90
N ALA A 116 -8.46 6.63 3.46
CA ALA A 116 -7.21 6.24 4.10
C ALA A 116 -7.47 5.45 5.39
N ILE A 117 -8.40 5.92 6.24
CA ILE A 117 -8.79 5.20 7.46
C ILE A 117 -9.31 3.80 7.11
N GLU A 118 -10.28 3.70 6.20
CA GLU A 118 -10.85 2.41 5.80
C GLU A 118 -9.79 1.47 5.21
N GLY A 119 -8.83 2.01 4.45
CA GLY A 119 -7.71 1.23 3.91
C GLY A 119 -6.73 0.75 4.98
N LEU A 120 -6.41 1.59 5.96
CA LEU A 120 -5.51 1.24 7.06
C LEU A 120 -6.14 0.25 8.03
N GLU A 121 -7.42 0.41 8.37
CA GLU A 121 -8.17 -0.56 9.18
C GLU A 121 -8.26 -1.92 8.47
N GLY A 122 -8.49 -1.93 7.15
CA GLY A 122 -8.45 -3.14 6.34
C GLY A 122 -7.09 -3.83 6.35
N ILE A 123 -5.99 -3.08 6.13
CA ILE A 123 -4.63 -3.62 6.21
C ILE A 123 -4.31 -4.16 7.60
N LYS A 124 -4.68 -3.44 8.65
CA LYS A 124 -4.46 -3.88 10.03
C LYS A 124 -5.14 -5.23 10.28
N LEU A 125 -6.42 -5.34 9.91
CA LEU A 125 -7.18 -6.58 10.07
C LEU A 125 -6.57 -7.73 9.26
N LEU A 126 -6.13 -7.46 8.03
CA LEU A 126 -5.44 -8.43 7.19
C LEU A 126 -4.13 -8.93 7.85
N LEU A 127 -3.32 -8.03 8.40
CA LEU A 127 -2.07 -8.35 9.08
C LEU A 127 -2.31 -9.18 10.34
N ASP A 128 -3.35 -8.86 11.13
CA ASP A 128 -3.74 -9.63 12.30
C ASP A 128 -4.13 -11.07 11.92
N TYR A 129 -4.89 -11.26 10.83
CA TYR A 129 -5.19 -12.59 10.32
C TYR A 129 -3.96 -13.34 9.81
N CYS A 130 -3.02 -12.64 9.16
CA CYS A 130 -1.75 -13.23 8.73
C CYS A 130 -0.91 -13.70 9.92
N GLU A 131 -0.96 -13.00 11.06
CA GLU A 131 -0.35 -13.45 12.30
C GLU A 131 -1.03 -14.73 12.83
N LEU A 132 -2.37 -14.79 12.85
CA LEU A 132 -3.10 -15.99 13.27
C LEU A 132 -2.83 -17.19 12.37
N PHE A 133 -2.64 -16.98 11.07
CA PHE A 133 -2.25 -18.03 10.11
C PHE A 133 -0.76 -18.41 10.17
N GLY A 134 0.02 -17.73 11.00
CA GLY A 134 1.45 -17.99 11.18
C GLY A 134 2.31 -17.62 9.98
N ILE A 135 1.87 -16.67 9.16
CA ILE A 135 2.58 -16.23 7.94
C ILE A 135 3.12 -14.80 8.03
N LYS A 136 3.05 -14.17 9.21
CA LYS A 136 3.42 -12.75 9.41
C LYS A 136 4.85 -12.41 8.95
N ASP A 137 5.78 -13.34 9.08
CA ASP A 137 7.20 -13.16 8.69
C ASP A 137 7.40 -13.09 7.17
N LYS A 138 6.38 -13.51 6.40
CA LYS A 138 6.36 -13.42 4.94
C LYS A 138 5.67 -12.17 4.43
N ILE A 139 4.90 -11.46 5.26
CA ILE A 139 4.09 -10.33 4.81
C ILE A 139 4.81 -9.01 5.10
N LEU A 140 4.88 -8.14 4.10
CA LEU A 140 5.38 -6.77 4.23
C LEU A 140 4.29 -5.80 3.78
N PHE A 141 3.81 -4.96 4.69
CA PHE A 141 2.98 -3.83 4.30
C PHE A 141 3.87 -2.76 3.65
N ASP A 142 3.66 -2.50 2.36
CA ASP A 142 4.49 -1.60 1.57
C ASP A 142 3.61 -0.56 0.85
N VAL A 143 3.72 0.70 1.26
CA VAL A 143 2.87 1.80 0.77
C VAL A 143 3.16 2.12 -0.70
N SER A 144 4.34 1.77 -1.23
CA SER A 144 4.68 1.96 -2.65
C SER A 144 3.93 1.03 -3.60
N LEU A 145 3.38 -0.08 -3.10
CA LEU A 145 2.76 -1.08 -3.96
C LEU A 145 1.43 -0.56 -4.53
N ALA A 146 1.41 -0.25 -5.83
CA ALA A 146 0.27 0.37 -6.52
C ALA A 146 -0.09 -0.35 -7.84
N ARG A 147 -0.26 -1.68 -7.79
CA ARG A 147 -0.52 -2.52 -8.98
C ARG A 147 -2.01 -2.72 -9.27
N GLY A 148 -2.35 -2.77 -10.57
CA GLY A 148 -3.65 -3.27 -11.06
C GLY A 148 -4.82 -2.31 -10.96
N LEU A 149 -4.58 -0.99 -11.07
CA LEU A 149 -5.56 0.07 -10.75
C LEU A 149 -6.35 0.67 -11.92
#